data_AF-A0A2T7TS36-F1
#
_entry.id   AF-A0A2T7TS36-F1
#
_cell.length_a   1.000
_cell.length_b   1.000
_cell.length_c   1.000
_cell.angle_alpha   90.00
_cell.angle_beta   90.00
_cell.angle_gamma   90.00
#
_symmetry.space_group_name_H-M   'P 1'
#
loop_
_entity.id
_entity.type
_entity.pdbx_description
1 polymer ?
#
loop_
_entity_poly.entity_id
_entity_poly.type
_entity_poly.pdbx_seq_one_letter_code
_entity_poly.pdbx_strand_id
1 'polypeptide(L)'
;MVYRLAVVAVCLQVICSAALGLETPTVWRDPDTGCAYLLTPQGGVSPRFRRDGAPDCPDASAPSRFVDEAMRGLSEGLETLQREMERLRERFRGKAPAERLEEKT
;
A
#
# COMPACT_ATOMS: atom_id res chain seq x y z
N MET A 1 39.75 -26.75 -11.57
CA MET A 1 38.86 -26.33 -10.45
C MET A 1 38.73 -24.82 -10.32
N VAL A 2 39.81 -24.05 -10.47
CA VAL A 2 39.82 -22.57 -10.36
C VAL A 2 38.84 -21.87 -11.32
N TYR A 3 38.73 -22.33 -12.56
CA TYR A 3 37.81 -21.75 -13.57
C TYR A 3 36.33 -21.87 -13.20
N ARG A 4 35.92 -22.97 -12.53
CA ARG A 4 34.52 -23.16 -12.12
C ARG A 4 34.14 -22.23 -10.97
N LEU A 5 35.07 -21.96 -10.06
CA LEU A 5 34.89 -20.97 -8.98
C LEU A 5 34.82 -19.55 -9.54
N ALA A 6 35.65 -19.21 -10.53
CA ALA A 6 35.61 -17.91 -11.19
C ALA A 6 34.29 -17.67 -11.93
N VAL A 7 33.77 -18.67 -12.66
CA VAL A 7 32.48 -18.57 -13.35
C VAL A 7 31.33 -18.39 -12.36
N VAL A 8 31.30 -19.16 -11.26
CA VAL A 8 30.26 -19.01 -10.23
C VAL A 8 30.33 -17.63 -9.58
N ALA A 9 31.53 -17.11 -9.28
CA ALA A 9 31.71 -15.79 -8.70
C ALA A 9 31.23 -14.65 -9.63
N VAL A 10 31.56 -14.74 -10.93
CA VAL A 10 31.11 -13.76 -11.93
C VAL A 10 29.60 -13.83 -12.13
N CYS A 11 29.01 -15.03 -12.19
CA CYS A 11 27.55 -15.19 -12.25
C CYS A 11 26.86 -14.61 -11.01
N LEU A 12 27.43 -14.81 -9.82
CA LEU A 12 26.88 -14.27 -8.57
C LEU A 12 26.88 -12.73 -8.58
N GLN A 13 27.94 -12.10 -9.08
CA GLN A 13 28.02 -10.64 -9.19
C GLN A 13 27.01 -10.05 -10.19
N VAL A 14 26.77 -10.72 -11.32
CA VAL A 14 25.79 -10.28 -12.32
C VAL A 14 24.37 -10.37 -11.76
N ILE A 15 24.03 -11.43 -11.02
CA ILE A 15 22.70 -11.62 -10.43
C ILE A 15 22.44 -10.63 -9.29
N CYS A 16 23.43 -10.33 -8.44
CA CYS A 16 23.28 -9.35 -7.37
C CYS A 16 23.10 -7.90 -7.89
N SER A 17 23.64 -7.57 -9.06
CA SER A 17 23.56 -6.22 -9.61
C SER A 17 22.14 -5.82 -10.05
N ALA A 18 21.32 -6.79 -10.47
CA ALA A 18 19.92 -6.55 -10.86
C ALA A 18 19.00 -6.22 -9.67
N ALA A 19 19.39 -6.58 -8.44
CA ALA A 19 18.62 -6.29 -7.23
C ALA A 19 18.80 -4.86 -6.71
N LEU A 20 19.83 -4.13 -7.18
CA LEU A 20 20.14 -2.75 -6.78
C LEU A 20 19.40 -1.69 -7.62
N GLY A 21 18.49 -2.12 -8.51
CA GLY A 21 17.88 -1.27 -9.55
C GLY A 21 16.94 -0.18 -9.04
N LEU A 22 16.46 -0.26 -7.80
CA LEU A 22 15.87 0.86 -7.07
C LEU A 22 16.23 0.62 -5.61
N GLU A 23 17.36 1.09 -5.10
CA GLU A 23 17.59 1.09 -3.64
C GLU A 23 16.80 2.23 -2.97
N THR A 24 16.35 3.20 -3.77
CA THR A 24 15.67 4.41 -3.30
C THR A 24 14.40 4.68 -4.10
N PRO A 25 13.37 5.29 -3.47
CA PRO A 25 12.18 5.71 -4.18
C PRO A 25 12.54 6.63 -5.35
N THR A 26 12.13 6.27 -6.56
CA THR A 26 12.42 7.05 -7.77
C THR A 26 11.22 7.89 -8.16
N VAL A 27 11.48 9.10 -8.65
CA VAL A 27 10.43 9.99 -9.14
C VAL A 27 10.06 9.58 -10.56
N TRP A 28 8.80 9.24 -10.77
CA TRP A 28 8.23 8.96 -12.08
C TRP A 28 7.16 10.00 -12.41
N ARG A 29 7.09 10.43 -13.67
CA ARG A 29 6.00 11.28 -14.16
C ARG A 29 5.08 10.46 -15.04
N ASP A 30 3.80 10.47 -14.70
CA ASP A 30 2.75 9.88 -15.51
C ASP A 30 2.67 10.62 -16.86
N PRO A 31 2.82 9.94 -18.01
CA PRO A 31 2.76 10.57 -19.32
C PRO A 31 1.36 11.14 -19.66
N ASP A 32 0.30 10.59 -19.08
CA ASP A 32 -1.08 11.00 -19.39
C ASP A 32 -1.48 12.26 -18.63
N THR A 33 -1.01 12.41 -17.38
CA THR A 33 -1.41 13.50 -16.49
C THR A 33 -0.28 14.49 -16.17
N GLY A 34 0.97 14.12 -16.42
CA GLY A 34 2.16 14.89 -16.03
C GLY A 34 2.45 14.90 -14.52
N CYS A 35 1.61 14.25 -13.71
CA CYS A 35 1.77 14.16 -12.26
C CYS A 35 2.99 13.34 -11.87
N ALA A 36 3.68 13.76 -10.82
CA ALA A 36 4.81 13.04 -10.25
C ALA A 36 4.37 12.07 -9.14
N TYR A 37 4.96 10.89 -9.17
CA TYR A 37 4.79 9.81 -8.21
C TYR A 37 6.16 9.32 -7.72
N LEU A 38 6.17 8.68 -6.55
CA LEU A 38 7.31 7.92 -6.07
C LEU A 38 7.07 6.43 -6.35
N LEU A 39 7.98 5.82 -7.10
CA LEU A 39 8.04 4.39 -7.32
C LEU A 39 8.94 3.78 -6.25
N THR A 40 8.38 2.89 -5.44
CA THR A 40 9.16 2.12 -4.49
C THR A 40 9.81 0.93 -5.21
N PRO A 41 10.93 0.43 -4.67
CA PRO A 41 11.62 -0.74 -5.23
C PRO A 41 10.75 -1.99 -5.35
N GLN A 42 9.76 -2.11 -4.45
CA GLN A 42 8.82 -3.23 -4.37
C GLN A 42 7.64 -3.07 -5.35
N GLY A 43 7.66 -2.05 -6.22
CA GLY A 43 6.60 -1.76 -7.18
C GLY A 43 5.42 -0.98 -6.59
N GLY A 44 5.59 -0.38 -5.41
CA GLY A 44 4.60 0.53 -4.85
C GLY A 44 4.60 1.86 -5.57
N VAL A 45 3.43 2.48 -5.71
CA VAL A 45 3.27 3.81 -6.31
C VAL A 45 2.59 4.71 -5.29
N SER A 46 3.19 5.85 -4.96
CA SER A 46 2.59 6.86 -4.09
C SER A 46 2.59 8.25 -4.74
N PRO A 47 1.53 9.06 -4.56
CA PRO A 47 1.53 10.44 -5.04
C PRO A 47 2.66 11.25 -4.41
N ARG A 48 3.32 12.08 -5.21
CA ARG A 48 4.29 13.05 -4.70
C ARG A 48 3.61 14.39 -4.42
N PHE A 49 3.89 14.95 -3.26
CA PHE A 49 3.41 16.28 -2.89
C PHE A 49 4.55 17.30 -2.88
N ARG A 50 4.23 18.52 -3.27
CA ARG A 50 5.09 19.70 -3.15
C ARG A 50 5.13 20.17 -1.70
N ARG A 51 6.03 21.11 -1.40
CA ARG A 51 6.22 21.64 -0.03
C ARG A 51 4.98 22.38 0.51
N ASP A 52 4.15 22.91 -0.38
CA ASP A 52 2.87 23.54 -0.08
C ASP A 52 1.73 22.54 0.16
N GLY A 53 2.01 21.23 0.07
CA GLY A 53 1.02 20.16 0.24
C GLY A 53 0.20 19.86 -1.02
N ALA A 54 0.39 20.61 -2.12
CA ALA A 54 -0.27 20.31 -3.38
C ALA A 54 0.32 19.04 -4.04
N PRO A 55 -0.47 18.25 -4.78
CA PRO A 55 0.08 17.25 -5.69
C PRO A 55 1.12 17.87 -6.64
N ASP A 56 2.23 17.17 -6.90
CA ASP A 56 3.24 17.59 -7.87
C ASP A 56 2.74 17.30 -9.31
N CYS A 57 1.76 18.08 -9.74
CA CYS A 57 1.14 18.01 -11.07
C CYS A 57 1.14 19.39 -11.75
N PRO A 58 1.19 19.45 -13.09
CA PRO A 58 1.18 20.71 -13.84
C PRO A 58 -0.06 21.58 -13.56
N ASP A 59 -1.23 20.98 -13.32
CA ASP A 59 -2.50 21.68 -13.08
C ASP A 59 -2.99 21.62 -11.62
N ALA A 60 -2.09 21.38 -10.65
CA ALA A 60 -2.42 21.35 -9.23
C ALA A 60 -2.71 22.77 -8.67
N SER A 61 -3.74 23.43 -9.21
CA SER A 61 -4.20 24.76 -8.81
C SER A 61 -5.11 24.74 -7.57
N ALA A 62 -5.28 23.60 -6.89
CA ALA A 62 -6.08 23.52 -5.66
C ALA A 62 -5.47 22.54 -4.64
N PRO A 63 -4.55 22.98 -3.76
CA PRO A 63 -3.95 22.14 -2.72
C PRO A 63 -4.97 21.52 -1.74
N SER A 64 -6.16 22.10 -1.58
CA SER A 64 -7.15 21.63 -0.61
C SER A 64 -8.01 20.46 -1.11
N ARG A 65 -8.45 20.48 -2.38
CA ARG A 65 -9.49 19.56 -2.86
C ARG A 65 -9.05 18.09 -2.88
N PHE A 66 -7.78 17.80 -3.16
CA PHE A 66 -7.29 16.42 -3.22
C PHE A 66 -7.20 15.78 -1.82
N VAL A 67 -6.69 16.52 -0.84
CA VAL A 67 -6.58 16.04 0.55
C VAL A 67 -7.97 15.91 1.16
N ASP A 68 -8.85 16.88 0.92
CA ASP A 68 -10.24 16.84 1.40
C ASP A 68 -11.00 15.64 0.82
N GLU A 69 -10.85 15.35 -0.48
CA GLU A 69 -11.49 14.19 -1.12
C GLU A 69 -10.91 12.86 -0.62
N ALA A 70 -9.59 12.76 -0.46
CA ALA A 70 -8.95 11.56 0.06
C ALA A 70 -9.37 11.28 1.52
N MET A 71 -9.45 12.32 2.35
CA MET A 71 -9.92 12.22 3.73
C MET A 71 -11.39 11.83 3.79
N ARG A 72 -12.22 12.39 2.91
CA ARG A 72 -13.64 12.02 2.81
C ARG A 72 -13.81 10.56 2.40
N GLY A 73 -13.11 10.11 1.37
CA GLY A 73 -13.13 8.71 0.94
C GLY A 73 -12.64 7.75 2.03
N LEU A 74 -11.62 8.15 2.80
CA LEU A 74 -11.12 7.36 3.93
C LEU A 74 -12.18 7.28 5.05
N SER A 75 -12.81 8.40 5.42
CA SER A 75 -13.88 8.41 6.42
C SER A 75 -15.06 7.51 6.02
N GLU A 76 -15.52 7.61 4.77
CA GLU A 76 -16.62 6.77 4.24
C GLU A 76 -16.25 5.27 4.24
N GLY A 77 -15.00 4.95 3.90
CA GLY A 77 -14.46 3.58 3.95
C GLY A 77 -14.43 3.03 5.39
N LEU A 78 -13.97 3.83 6.35
CA LEU A 78 -13.91 3.44 7.76
C LEU A 78 -15.31 3.23 8.37
N GLU A 79 -16.27 4.10 8.05
CA GLU A 79 -17.66 3.93 8.50
C GLU A 79 -18.31 2.66 7.93
N THR A 80 -17.99 2.33 6.69
CA THR A 80 -18.46 1.09 6.05
C THR A 80 -17.87 -0.14 6.72
N LEU A 81 -16.55 -0.11 7.00
CA LEU A 81 -15.87 -1.19 7.72
C LEU A 81 -16.45 -1.38 9.13
N GLN A 82 -16.71 -0.28 9.85
CA GLN A 82 -17.28 -0.32 11.19
C GLN A 82 -18.66 -0.98 11.20
N ARG A 83 -19.51 -0.65 10.22
CA ARG A 83 -20.84 -1.28 10.07
C ARG A 83 -20.73 -2.78 9.80
N GLU A 84 -19.80 -3.20 8.94
CA GLU A 84 -19.61 -4.63 8.67
C GLU A 84 -19.05 -5.39 9.89
N MET A 85 -18.16 -4.76 10.67
CA MET A 85 -17.67 -5.32 11.92
C MET A 85 -18.79 -5.52 12.95
N GLU A 86 -19.70 -4.56 13.08
CA GLU A 86 -20.83 -4.70 14.01
C GLU A 86 -21.80 -5.81 13.55
N ARG A 87 -22.12 -5.87 12.25
CA ARG A 87 -22.92 -6.97 11.68
C ARG A 87 -22.26 -8.34 11.87
N LEU A 88 -20.93 -8.39 11.80
CA LEU A 88 -20.19 -9.62 12.04
C LEU A 88 -20.24 -10.02 13.52
N ARG A 89 -20.05 -9.04 14.42
CA ARG A 89 -20.17 -9.23 15.88
C ARG A 89 -21.56 -9.75 16.26
N GLU A 90 -22.63 -9.16 15.73
CA GLU A 90 -23.99 -9.61 15.98
C GLU A 90 -24.23 -11.05 15.50
N ARG A 91 -23.71 -11.41 14.31
CA ARG A 91 -23.77 -12.79 13.79
C ARG A 91 -23.08 -13.78 14.71
N PHE A 92 -21.91 -13.45 15.26
CA PHE A 92 -21.22 -14.32 16.21
C PHE A 92 -21.90 -14.35 17.59
N ARG A 93 -22.44 -13.23 18.05
CA ARG A 93 -23.19 -13.15 19.31
C ARG A 93 -24.48 -13.97 19.26
N GLY A 94 -25.20 -13.94 18.13
CA GLY A 94 -26.37 -14.80 17.89
C GLY A 94 -26.03 -16.27 17.70
N LYS A 95 -24.75 -16.62 17.57
CA LYS A 95 -24.24 -17.99 17.39
C LYS A 95 -23.49 -18.52 18.61
N ALA A 96 -23.37 -17.73 19.69
CA ALA A 96 -22.85 -18.22 20.95
C ALA A 96 -23.82 -19.29 21.51
N PRO A 97 -23.37 -20.53 21.74
CA PRO A 97 -24.27 -21.58 22.20
C PRO A 97 -24.71 -21.29 23.62
N ALA A 98 -26.02 -21.17 23.82
CA ALA A 98 -26.68 -21.29 25.11
C ALA A 98 -26.72 -22.77 25.57
N GLU A 99 -25.59 -23.49 25.44
CA GLU A 99 -25.44 -24.85 25.96
C GLU A 99 -24.37 -24.84 27.05
N ARG A 100 -24.80 -24.60 28.29
CA ARG A 100 -24.28 -25.28 29.49
C ARG A 100 -25.06 -24.83 30.72
N LEU A 101 -26.34 -25.15 30.82
CA LEU A 101 -27.03 -25.09 32.12
C LEU A 101 -28.17 -26.10 32.29
N GLU A 102 -28.23 -27.22 31.57
CA GLU A 102 -29.20 -28.29 31.90
C GLU A 102 -28.61 -29.69 31.70
N GLU A 103 -27.67 -30.08 32.56
CA GLU A 103 -27.44 -31.50 32.88
C GLU A 103 -27.18 -31.60 34.40
N LYS A 104 -28.25 -31.40 35.17
CA LYS A 104 -28.32 -31.82 36.56
C LYS A 104 -29.78 -32.06 36.95
N THR A 105 -30.33 -33.19 36.54
CA THR A 105 -31.39 -33.92 37.28
C THR A 105 -31.33 -35.37 36.83
#